data_AF-A0A958LPY0-F1
#
_entry.id   AF-A0A958LPY0-F1
#
_cell.length_a   1.000
_cell.length_b   1.000
_cell.length_c   1.000
_cell.angle_alpha   90.00
_cell.angle_beta   90.00
_cell.angle_gamma   90.00
#
_symmetry.space_group_name_H-M   'P 1'
#
loop_
_entity.id
_entity.type
_entity.pdbx_description
1 polymer ?
#
loop_
_entity_poly.entity_id
_entity_poly.type
_entity_poly.pdbx_seq_one_letter_code
_entity_poly.pdbx_strand_id
1 'polypeptide(L)'
;MGKRSFGWIKGAVALSMVAGLASSLSSCESDETNAISKGQECLDKARTPAAAKGCRGIVDGLSSQQAMIVRCAIEVVSGGLTTSKVSQAFQELENATTDKEATMMGIMANDDGPSAADTAAAYCNASGIAGLQYLANLSVVGTYMVAAVGSWNGDGQALINQCSTPGNCNDAAIGTAIITIGQSYCGGQDADQEMCNEINQAIATGGGDPATVAQQLYPLLNN
;
A
#
# COMPACT_ATOMS: atom_id res chain seq x y z
N MET A 1 -29.08 22.90 -14.53
CA MET A 1 -28.86 23.30 -13.12
C MET A 1 -29.90 22.62 -12.23
N GLY A 2 -29.66 21.37 -11.84
CA GLY A 2 -30.55 20.61 -10.96
C GLY A 2 -29.94 20.48 -9.57
N LYS A 3 -30.56 21.09 -8.56
CA LYS A 3 -30.14 20.99 -7.15
C LYS A 3 -30.41 19.56 -6.66
N ARG A 4 -29.36 18.79 -6.38
CA ARG A 4 -29.46 17.54 -5.61
C ARG A 4 -29.33 17.84 -4.13
N SER A 5 -30.39 17.55 -3.39
CA SER A 5 -30.49 17.65 -1.94
C SER A 5 -29.74 16.47 -1.31
N PHE A 6 -28.72 16.77 -0.49
CA PHE A 6 -28.04 15.80 0.36
C PHE A 6 -28.87 15.59 1.64
N GLY A 7 -29.54 14.44 1.73
CA GLY A 7 -30.24 14.01 2.94
C GLY A 7 -29.25 13.46 3.97
N TRP A 8 -29.15 14.10 5.11
CA TRP A 8 -28.40 13.62 6.27
C TRP A 8 -29.12 12.43 6.92
N ILE A 9 -28.63 11.21 6.68
CA ILE A 9 -29.09 10.02 7.41
C ILE A 9 -28.41 10.03 8.78
N LYS A 10 -29.16 10.40 9.82
CA LYS A 10 -28.81 10.17 11.22
C LYS A 10 -28.99 8.68 11.54
N GLY A 11 -28.00 7.87 11.17
CA GLY A 11 -27.92 6.46 11.56
C GLY A 11 -27.14 6.33 12.86
N ALA A 12 -27.84 6.05 13.97
CA ALA A 12 -27.21 5.64 15.22
C ALA A 12 -26.57 4.27 15.04
N VAL A 13 -25.24 4.23 14.87
CA VAL A 13 -24.48 2.99 14.89
C VAL A 13 -24.38 2.53 16.35
N ALA A 14 -25.21 1.54 16.69
CA ALA A 14 -25.12 0.83 17.95
C ALA A 14 -23.84 0.00 17.98
N LEU A 15 -22.83 0.53 18.67
CA LEU A 15 -21.59 -0.16 19.01
C LEU A 15 -21.94 -1.30 20.00
N SER A 16 -22.20 -2.50 19.48
CA SER A 16 -22.50 -3.69 20.28
C SER A 16 -21.60 -4.85 19.83
N MET A 17 -20.40 -4.90 20.40
CA MET A 17 -19.39 -5.99 20.42
C MET A 17 -18.22 -5.34 21.19
N VAL A 18 -17.75 -5.75 22.38
CA VAL A 18 -17.45 -7.09 22.90
C VAL A 18 -17.49 -6.99 24.43
N ALA A 19 -18.46 -7.65 25.07
CA ALA A 19 -18.50 -7.83 26.52
C ALA A 19 -18.46 -9.34 26.80
N GLY A 20 -17.26 -9.93 26.81
CA GLY A 20 -17.11 -11.36 26.99
C GLY A 20 -15.68 -11.87 26.90
N LEU A 21 -14.74 -11.25 27.62
CA LEU A 21 -13.36 -11.76 27.76
C LEU A 21 -12.69 -11.24 29.06
N ALA A 22 -13.41 -11.30 30.18
CA ALA A 22 -12.96 -10.77 31.47
C ALA A 22 -12.58 -11.86 32.50
N SER A 23 -12.13 -13.05 32.10
CA SER A 23 -11.92 -14.15 33.06
C SER A 23 -10.70 -15.05 32.78
N SER A 24 -9.55 -14.46 32.41
CA SER A 24 -8.24 -15.17 32.42
C SER A 24 -7.02 -14.24 32.48
N LEU A 25 -7.14 -13.06 33.12
CA LEU A 25 -6.17 -11.95 33.00
C LEU A 25 -5.03 -11.93 34.04
N SER A 26 -4.38 -13.04 34.38
CA SER A 26 -3.21 -12.96 35.29
C SER A 26 -2.00 -13.85 35.01
N SER A 27 -1.86 -14.51 33.84
CA SER A 27 -0.62 -15.29 33.59
C SER A 27 -0.26 -15.62 32.13
N CYS A 28 -0.62 -14.79 31.13
CA CYS A 28 -0.34 -15.12 29.71
C CYS A 28 0.04 -13.91 28.82
N GLU A 29 0.78 -12.91 29.32
CA GLU A 29 1.47 -12.01 28.39
C GLU A 29 2.64 -12.80 27.79
N SER A 30 2.45 -13.35 26.58
CA SER A 30 3.56 -14.00 25.88
C SER A 30 4.65 -12.96 25.60
N ASP A 31 5.92 -13.39 25.61
CA ASP A 31 7.04 -12.51 25.24
C ASP A 31 6.81 -11.81 23.89
N GLU A 32 6.11 -12.49 22.97
CA GLU A 32 5.66 -11.95 21.70
C GLU A 32 4.65 -10.80 21.84
N THR A 33 3.64 -10.91 22.70
CA THR A 33 2.65 -9.84 22.90
C THR A 33 3.31 -8.58 23.46
N ASN A 34 4.22 -8.76 24.43
CA ASN A 34 5.01 -7.67 24.99
C ASN A 34 5.92 -7.02 23.92
N ALA A 35 6.58 -7.83 23.09
CA ALA A 35 7.42 -7.33 21.99
C ALA A 35 6.60 -6.57 20.94
N ILE A 36 5.42 -7.06 20.55
CA ILE A 36 4.50 -6.38 19.64
C ILE A 36 4.06 -5.02 20.22
N SER A 37 3.65 -5.00 21.50
CA SER A 37 3.25 -3.77 22.19
C SER A 37 4.39 -2.74 22.23
N LYS A 38 5.62 -3.17 22.54
CA LYS A 38 6.81 -2.31 22.53
C LYS A 38 7.15 -1.82 21.12
N GLY A 39 6.96 -2.67 20.10
CA GLY A 39 7.15 -2.31 18.69
C GLY A 39 6.19 -1.21 18.25
N GLN A 40 4.91 -1.34 18.63
CA GLN A 40 3.89 -0.31 18.39
C GLN A 40 4.21 1.00 19.14
N GLU A 41 4.55 0.92 20.43
CA GLU A 41 4.92 2.10 21.21
C GLU A 41 6.15 2.82 20.62
N CYS A 42 7.14 2.05 20.13
CA CYS A 42 8.30 2.61 19.43
C CYS A 42 7.86 3.35 18.15
N LEU A 43 7.03 2.72 17.33
CA LEU A 43 6.54 3.31 16.08
C LEU A 43 5.69 4.56 16.33
N ASP A 44 4.85 4.57 17.36
CA ASP A 44 4.02 5.71 17.77
C ASP A 44 4.87 6.92 18.24
N LYS A 45 6.09 6.67 18.71
CA LYS A 45 7.07 7.72 19.09
C LYS A 45 8.01 8.08 17.95
N ALA A 46 8.13 7.27 16.91
CA ALA A 46 8.95 7.57 15.76
C ALA A 46 8.42 8.82 15.03
N ARG A 47 9.30 9.78 14.75
CA ARG A 47 8.98 11.02 14.02
C ARG A 47 9.75 11.14 12.71
N THR A 48 10.63 10.20 12.44
CA THR A 48 11.47 10.16 11.24
C THR A 48 11.51 8.74 10.69
N PRO A 49 11.78 8.57 9.38
CA PRO A 49 11.94 7.25 8.79
C PRO A 49 13.02 6.41 9.49
N ALA A 50 14.15 7.03 9.84
CA ALA A 50 15.24 6.38 10.57
C ALA A 50 14.82 5.89 11.98
N ALA A 51 14.01 6.68 12.70
CA ALA A 51 13.50 6.27 14.00
C ALA A 51 12.53 5.07 13.88
N ALA A 52 11.67 5.06 12.86
CA ALA A 52 10.78 3.93 12.58
C ALA A 52 11.58 2.66 12.27
N LYS A 53 12.60 2.76 11.41
CA LYS A 53 13.52 1.65 11.10
C LYS A 53 14.17 1.06 12.35
N GLY A 54 14.52 1.91 13.32
CA GLY A 54 15.07 1.49 14.61
C GLY A 54 14.12 0.60 15.44
N CYS A 55 12.81 0.65 15.20
CA CYS A 55 11.83 -0.17 15.91
C CYS A 55 11.81 -1.63 15.45
N ARG A 56 12.36 -1.96 14.28
CA ARG A 56 12.31 -3.30 13.69
C ARG A 56 12.88 -4.37 14.61
N GLY A 57 14.02 -4.09 15.25
CA GLY A 57 14.71 -5.03 16.13
C GLY A 57 13.88 -5.50 17.34
N ILE A 58 12.83 -4.77 17.71
CA ILE A 58 11.92 -5.15 18.82
C ILE A 58 11.06 -6.35 18.43
N VAL A 59 10.66 -6.42 17.16
CA VAL A 59 9.75 -7.46 16.64
C VAL A 59 10.47 -8.46 15.73
N ASP A 60 11.81 -8.44 15.67
CA ASP A 60 12.60 -9.39 14.89
C ASP A 60 12.45 -10.83 15.42
N GLY A 61 12.52 -11.81 14.51
CA GLY A 61 12.28 -13.23 14.80
C GLY A 61 10.80 -13.64 15.01
N LEU A 62 9.90 -12.73 15.33
CA LEU A 62 8.45 -13.02 15.44
C LEU A 62 7.84 -13.37 14.08
N SER A 63 6.81 -14.23 14.07
CA SER A 63 6.16 -14.70 12.84
C SER A 63 4.63 -14.69 12.88
N SER A 64 4.03 -14.29 14.01
CA SER A 64 2.58 -14.12 14.06
C SER A 64 2.09 -13.06 13.08
N GLN A 65 0.81 -13.15 12.74
CA GLN A 65 0.13 -12.16 11.91
C GLN A 65 0.28 -10.75 12.48
N GLN A 66 0.14 -10.59 13.80
CA GLN A 66 0.25 -9.31 14.50
C GLN A 66 1.68 -8.75 14.39
N ALA A 67 2.70 -9.60 14.52
CA ALA A 67 4.09 -9.16 14.30
C ALA A 67 4.32 -8.70 12.85
N MET A 68 3.73 -9.39 11.86
CA MET A 68 3.81 -8.99 10.46
C MET A 68 3.11 -7.66 10.18
N ILE A 69 1.98 -7.37 10.84
CA ILE A 69 1.32 -6.05 10.78
C ILE A 69 2.28 -4.96 11.28
N VAL A 70 2.93 -5.16 12.44
CA VAL A 70 3.87 -4.18 12.99
C VAL A 70 5.08 -4.00 12.10
N ARG A 71 5.66 -5.08 11.57
CA ARG A 71 6.80 -4.99 10.62
C ARG A 71 6.42 -4.30 9.32
N CYS A 72 5.26 -4.60 8.77
CA CYS A 72 4.72 -3.89 7.61
C CYS A 72 4.65 -2.38 7.88
N ALA A 73 4.04 -1.98 9.00
CA ALA A 73 3.93 -0.57 9.37
C ALA A 73 5.30 0.10 9.56
N ILE A 74 6.26 -0.59 10.19
CA ILE A 74 7.64 -0.11 10.36
C ILE A 74 8.30 0.12 8.99
N GLU A 75 8.27 -0.86 8.09
CA GLU A 75 8.93 -0.74 6.78
C GLU A 75 8.28 0.35 5.93
N VAL A 76 6.94 0.42 5.90
CA VAL A 76 6.18 1.45 5.18
C VAL A 76 6.54 2.86 5.67
N VAL A 77 6.55 3.09 6.98
CA VAL A 77 6.90 4.41 7.55
C VAL A 77 8.40 4.70 7.38
N SER A 78 9.27 3.69 7.51
CA SER A 78 10.71 3.86 7.28
C SER A 78 11.08 4.09 5.81
N GLY A 79 10.23 3.66 4.89
CA GLY A 79 10.29 3.98 3.47
C GLY A 79 9.75 5.36 3.11
N GLY A 80 9.37 6.17 4.11
CA GLY A 80 8.89 7.53 3.92
C GLY A 80 7.40 7.61 3.55
N LEU A 81 6.66 6.50 3.57
CA LEU A 81 5.22 6.50 3.35
C LEU A 81 4.49 6.99 4.62
N THR A 82 4.42 8.31 4.78
CA THR A 82 3.74 8.96 5.89
C THR A 82 2.26 9.19 5.59
N THR A 83 1.47 9.50 6.61
CA THR A 83 0.08 9.94 6.44
C THR A 83 -0.04 11.17 5.53
N SER A 84 0.95 12.07 5.54
CA SER A 84 0.97 13.23 4.65
C SER A 84 1.18 12.84 3.19
N LYS A 85 2.09 11.89 2.89
CA LYS A 85 2.27 11.38 1.53
C LYS A 85 1.02 10.69 1.02
N VAL A 86 0.42 9.83 1.84
CA VAL A 86 -0.82 9.14 1.47
C VAL A 86 -1.95 10.15 1.23
N SER A 87 -2.11 11.15 2.10
CA SER A 87 -3.09 12.23 1.89
C SER A 87 -2.81 13.03 0.61
N GLN A 88 -1.54 13.30 0.30
CA GLN A 88 -1.15 14.00 -0.92
C GLN A 88 -1.48 13.15 -2.15
N ALA A 89 -1.19 11.85 -2.12
CA ALA A 89 -1.51 10.93 -3.21
C ALA A 89 -3.01 10.90 -3.52
N PHE A 90 -3.86 10.87 -2.49
CA PHE A 90 -5.32 10.96 -2.67
C PHE A 90 -5.79 12.33 -3.14
N GLN A 91 -5.13 13.42 -2.71
CA GLN A 91 -5.43 14.75 -3.23
C GLN A 91 -5.09 14.88 -4.72
N GLU A 92 -4.01 14.25 -5.19
CA GLU A 92 -3.70 14.26 -6.63
C GLU A 92 -4.71 13.43 -7.42
N LEU A 93 -5.20 12.29 -6.90
CA LEU A 93 -6.30 11.57 -7.54
C LEU A 93 -7.56 12.43 -7.73
N GLU A 94 -7.85 13.32 -6.79
CA GLU A 94 -9.03 14.21 -6.87
C GLU A 94 -8.79 15.44 -7.75
N ASN A 95 -7.59 16.01 -7.73
CA ASN A 95 -7.32 17.33 -8.31
C ASN A 95 -6.57 17.29 -9.65
N ALA A 96 -5.80 16.24 -9.94
CA ALA A 96 -5.04 16.15 -11.18
C ALA A 96 -5.99 15.90 -12.37
N THR A 97 -5.71 16.57 -13.48
CA THR A 97 -6.53 16.49 -14.70
C THR A 97 -6.06 15.43 -15.69
N THR A 98 -4.82 14.97 -15.55
CA THR A 98 -4.20 13.91 -16.37
C THR A 98 -3.28 13.08 -15.50
N ASP A 99 -3.09 11.80 -15.85
CA ASP A 99 -2.07 10.91 -15.27
C ASP A 99 -2.15 10.80 -13.74
N LYS A 100 -3.37 10.93 -13.20
CA LYS A 100 -3.62 11.06 -11.75
C LYS A 100 -3.21 9.78 -11.02
N GLU A 101 -3.44 8.60 -11.60
CA GLU A 101 -3.00 7.31 -11.06
C GLU A 101 -1.47 7.20 -11.07
N ALA A 102 -0.81 7.56 -12.17
CA ALA A 102 0.65 7.54 -12.24
C ALA A 102 1.27 8.54 -11.24
N THR A 103 0.64 9.71 -11.07
CA THR A 103 1.07 10.72 -10.11
C THR A 103 0.91 10.23 -8.67
N MET A 104 -0.23 9.60 -8.36
CA MET A 104 -0.48 8.95 -7.07
C MET A 104 0.58 7.88 -6.80
N MET A 105 0.88 7.01 -7.78
CA MET A 105 1.93 6.00 -7.67
C MET A 105 3.30 6.64 -7.43
N GLY A 106 3.65 7.70 -8.15
CA GLY A 106 4.90 8.44 -7.95
C GLY A 106 5.05 9.01 -6.54
N ILE A 107 3.97 9.55 -5.97
CA ILE A 107 3.95 10.02 -4.57
C ILE A 107 4.09 8.87 -3.57
N MET A 108 3.50 7.71 -3.88
CA MET A 108 3.55 6.50 -3.07
C MET A 108 4.91 5.77 -3.16
N ALA A 109 5.86 6.27 -3.95
CA ALA A 109 7.18 5.68 -4.03
C ALA A 109 7.90 5.70 -2.67
N ASN A 110 8.61 4.60 -2.40
CA ASN A 110 9.45 4.40 -1.24
C ASN A 110 10.77 5.17 -1.44
N ASP A 111 11.10 6.03 -0.48
CA ASP A 111 12.26 6.92 -0.56
C ASP A 111 13.60 6.16 -0.47
N ASP A 112 13.60 4.98 0.14
CA ASP A 112 14.78 4.10 0.25
C ASP A 112 14.95 3.20 -1.01
N GLY A 113 14.06 3.33 -1.99
CA GLY A 113 14.15 2.64 -3.29
C GLY A 113 13.57 1.21 -3.31
N PRO A 114 13.74 0.50 -4.44
CA PRO A 114 12.96 -0.72 -4.71
C PRO A 114 13.12 -1.86 -3.69
N SER A 115 14.34 -2.09 -3.20
CA SER A 115 14.61 -3.14 -2.21
C SER A 115 13.85 -2.91 -0.88
N ALA A 116 13.71 -1.65 -0.46
CA ALA A 116 12.94 -1.29 0.71
C ALA A 116 11.43 -1.47 0.47
N ALA A 117 10.94 -1.10 -0.72
CA ALA A 117 9.55 -1.34 -1.11
C ALA A 117 9.20 -2.83 -1.13
N ASP A 118 10.07 -3.67 -1.71
CA ASP A 118 9.89 -5.13 -1.76
C ASP A 118 9.87 -5.74 -0.34
N THR A 119 10.73 -5.24 0.56
CA THR A 119 10.75 -5.67 1.97
C THR A 119 9.46 -5.30 2.68
N ALA A 120 8.96 -4.08 2.48
CA ALA A 120 7.67 -3.65 3.03
C ALA A 120 6.53 -4.54 2.51
N ALA A 121 6.45 -4.72 1.19
CA ALA A 121 5.44 -5.57 0.57
C ALA A 121 5.48 -7.01 1.09
N ALA A 122 6.66 -7.60 1.30
CA ALA A 122 6.78 -8.95 1.86
C ALA A 122 6.12 -9.08 3.24
N TYR A 123 6.37 -8.13 4.16
CA TYR A 123 5.73 -8.16 5.49
C TYR A 123 4.24 -7.83 5.43
N CYS A 124 3.83 -6.88 4.60
CA CYS A 124 2.42 -6.54 4.43
C CYS A 124 1.64 -7.70 3.81
N ASN A 125 2.22 -8.43 2.85
CA ASN A 125 1.68 -9.66 2.28
C ASN A 125 1.54 -10.75 3.35
N ALA A 126 2.57 -10.97 4.17
CA ALA A 126 2.53 -11.95 5.26
C ALA A 126 1.51 -11.60 6.36
N SER A 127 1.09 -10.33 6.49
CA SER A 127 0.06 -9.91 7.45
C SER A 127 -1.35 -10.40 7.10
N GLY A 128 -1.62 -10.71 5.83
CA GLY A 128 -2.95 -11.09 5.36
C GLY A 128 -4.01 -9.97 5.42
N ILE A 129 -3.62 -8.73 5.71
CA ILE A 129 -4.54 -7.58 5.74
C ILE A 129 -4.57 -6.93 4.36
N ALA A 130 -5.67 -7.10 3.62
CA ALA A 130 -5.82 -6.62 2.24
C ALA A 130 -5.46 -5.14 2.06
N GLY A 131 -5.84 -4.26 2.99
CA GLY A 131 -5.49 -2.83 2.91
C GLY A 131 -3.99 -2.55 3.03
N LEU A 132 -3.27 -3.30 3.86
CA LEU A 132 -1.80 -3.17 3.97
C LEU A 132 -1.10 -3.74 2.73
N GLN A 133 -1.62 -4.86 2.21
CA GLN A 133 -1.15 -5.47 0.97
C GLN A 133 -1.31 -4.48 -0.20
N TYR A 134 -2.48 -3.87 -0.34
CA TYR A 134 -2.76 -2.86 -1.34
C TYR A 134 -1.75 -1.69 -1.29
N LEU A 135 -1.62 -1.05 -0.13
CA LEU A 135 -0.74 0.12 0.03
C LEU A 135 0.72 -0.20 -0.24
N ALA A 136 1.22 -1.33 0.26
CA ALA A 136 2.62 -1.70 0.09
C ALA A 136 2.95 -2.11 -1.35
N ASN A 137 2.08 -2.87 -2.02
CA ASN A 137 2.29 -3.23 -3.42
C ASN A 137 2.10 -2.02 -4.34
N LEU A 138 1.21 -1.08 -4.02
CA LEU A 138 1.12 0.18 -4.75
C LEU A 138 2.41 1.01 -4.60
N SER A 139 3.01 1.00 -3.41
CA SER A 139 4.33 1.60 -3.19
C SER A 139 5.42 0.90 -4.01
N VAL A 140 5.41 -0.43 -4.14
CA VAL A 140 6.33 -1.16 -5.04
C VAL A 140 6.22 -0.66 -6.47
N VAL A 141 5.00 -0.58 -7.01
CA VAL A 141 4.76 -0.08 -8.38
C VAL A 141 5.34 1.33 -8.55
N GLY A 142 4.95 2.26 -7.67
CA GLY A 142 5.44 3.63 -7.69
C GLY A 142 6.96 3.74 -7.59
N THR A 143 7.57 2.94 -6.71
CA THR A 143 9.03 2.96 -6.48
C THR A 143 9.81 2.51 -7.71
N TYR A 144 9.36 1.44 -8.38
CA TYR A 144 10.02 0.98 -9.61
C TYR A 144 9.82 1.94 -10.78
N MET A 145 8.66 2.58 -10.89
CA MET A 145 8.42 3.62 -11.90
C MET A 145 9.32 4.85 -11.66
N VAL A 146 9.38 5.33 -10.41
CA VAL A 146 10.25 6.46 -10.03
C VAL A 146 11.73 6.14 -10.22
N ALA A 147 12.15 4.92 -9.90
CA ALA A 147 13.53 4.48 -10.12
C ALA A 147 13.92 4.53 -11.61
N ALA A 148 12.99 4.24 -12.52
CA ALA A 148 13.25 4.27 -13.96
C ALA A 148 13.46 5.69 -14.51
N VAL A 149 12.82 6.71 -13.93
CA VAL A 149 13.05 8.13 -14.29
C VAL A 149 14.18 8.78 -13.49
N GLY A 150 14.78 8.06 -12.53
CA GLY A 150 15.93 8.48 -11.73
C GLY A 150 15.59 9.42 -10.57
N SER A 151 14.59 10.28 -10.71
CA SER A 151 14.07 11.12 -9.63
C SER A 151 12.61 11.49 -9.87
N TRP A 152 11.79 11.44 -8.82
CA TRP A 152 10.44 11.95 -8.87
C TRP A 152 10.42 13.48 -8.97
N ASN A 153 9.71 14.02 -9.95
CA ASN A 153 9.55 15.45 -10.20
C ASN A 153 8.09 15.92 -10.16
N GLY A 154 7.15 15.04 -9.80
CA GLY A 154 5.72 15.34 -9.83
C GLY A 154 5.02 15.06 -11.17
N ASP A 155 5.74 14.53 -12.17
CA ASP A 155 5.23 14.32 -13.52
C ASP A 155 4.84 12.84 -13.75
N GLY A 156 3.55 12.53 -13.55
CA GLY A 156 3.01 11.19 -13.82
C GLY A 156 3.20 10.75 -15.27
N GLN A 157 3.09 11.67 -16.24
CA GLN A 157 3.27 11.38 -17.66
C GLN A 157 4.70 10.95 -17.97
N ALA A 158 5.70 11.54 -17.31
CA ALA A 158 7.10 11.11 -17.44
C ALA A 158 7.30 9.65 -17.00
N LEU A 159 6.64 9.22 -15.92
CA LEU A 159 6.67 7.82 -15.49
C LEU A 159 6.05 6.90 -16.54
N ILE A 160 4.86 7.27 -17.04
CA ILE A 160 4.16 6.48 -18.07
C ILE A 160 5.01 6.36 -19.33
N ASN A 161 5.55 7.48 -19.83
CA ASN A 161 6.39 7.50 -21.03
C ASN A 161 7.63 6.62 -20.87
N GLN A 162 8.25 6.67 -19.69
CA GLN A 162 9.43 5.86 -19.39
C GLN A 162 9.08 4.37 -19.35
N CYS A 163 8.02 3.99 -18.63
CA CYS A 163 7.65 2.59 -18.43
C CYS A 163 6.91 1.93 -19.61
N SER A 164 6.25 2.72 -20.46
CA SER A 164 5.58 2.21 -21.66
C SER A 164 6.54 1.64 -22.70
N THR A 165 7.85 1.86 -22.53
CA THR A 165 8.88 1.16 -23.30
C THR A 165 9.25 -0.14 -22.59
N PRO A 166 9.06 -1.32 -23.23
CA PRO A 166 9.37 -2.60 -22.62
C PRO A 166 10.79 -2.68 -22.05
N GLY A 167 10.90 -3.07 -20.78
CA GLY A 167 12.17 -3.25 -20.07
C GLY A 167 12.83 -1.98 -19.53
N ASN A 168 12.26 -0.79 -19.76
CA ASN A 168 12.75 0.45 -19.13
C ASN A 168 12.39 0.53 -17.65
N CYS A 169 11.30 -0.12 -17.26
CA CYS A 169 10.91 -0.33 -15.87
C CYS A 169 11.09 -1.81 -15.52
N ASN A 170 11.16 -2.14 -14.22
CA ASN A 170 11.17 -3.54 -13.80
C ASN A 170 9.74 -4.11 -13.91
N ASP A 171 9.33 -4.39 -15.14
CA ASP A 171 7.98 -4.82 -15.49
C ASP A 171 7.58 -6.09 -14.73
N ALA A 172 8.53 -6.99 -14.48
CA ALA A 172 8.27 -8.21 -13.72
C ALA A 172 7.89 -7.90 -12.26
N ALA A 173 8.59 -6.98 -11.60
CA ALA A 173 8.29 -6.59 -10.23
C ALA A 173 6.96 -5.81 -10.15
N ILE A 174 6.75 -4.85 -11.05
CA ILE A 174 5.51 -4.07 -11.15
C ILE A 174 4.31 -5.00 -11.36
N GLY A 175 4.39 -5.90 -12.34
CA GLY A 175 3.30 -6.83 -12.62
C GLY A 175 3.02 -7.80 -11.48
N THR A 176 4.06 -8.25 -10.77
CA THR A 176 3.88 -9.11 -9.58
C THR A 176 3.12 -8.37 -8.48
N ALA A 177 3.47 -7.10 -8.24
CA ALA A 177 2.76 -6.26 -7.28
C ALA A 177 1.29 -6.04 -7.68
N ILE A 178 1.01 -5.82 -8.97
CA ILE A 178 -0.34 -5.63 -9.51
C ILE A 178 -1.18 -6.90 -9.43
N ILE A 179 -0.61 -8.07 -9.77
CA ILE A 179 -1.27 -9.36 -9.58
C ILE A 179 -1.62 -9.56 -8.11
N THR A 180 -0.69 -9.22 -7.20
CA THR A 180 -0.93 -9.31 -5.75
C THR A 180 -2.07 -8.40 -5.31
N ILE A 181 -2.14 -7.17 -5.82
CA ILE A 181 -3.27 -6.25 -5.57
C ILE A 181 -4.59 -6.87 -6.07
N GLY A 182 -4.62 -7.37 -7.31
CA GLY A 182 -5.82 -7.99 -7.88
C GLY A 182 -6.31 -9.18 -7.06
N GLN A 183 -5.41 -10.01 -6.53
CA GLN A 183 -5.76 -11.17 -5.70
C GLN A 183 -6.22 -10.79 -4.29
N SER A 184 -5.57 -9.81 -3.66
CA SER A 184 -5.80 -9.47 -2.25
C SER A 184 -6.90 -8.43 -2.03
N TYR A 185 -6.91 -7.38 -2.84
CA TYR A 185 -7.78 -6.22 -2.64
C TYR A 185 -9.07 -6.37 -3.45
N CYS A 186 -8.98 -6.74 -4.73
CA CYS A 186 -10.15 -6.78 -5.62
C CYS A 186 -11.16 -7.91 -5.34
N GLY A 187 -10.84 -8.83 -4.44
CA GLY A 187 -11.80 -9.79 -3.88
C GLY A 187 -12.64 -9.23 -2.72
N GLY A 188 -12.31 -8.04 -2.21
CA GLY A 188 -12.97 -7.41 -1.06
C GLY A 188 -14.29 -6.73 -1.40
N GLN A 189 -15.19 -6.62 -0.42
CA GLN A 189 -16.48 -5.93 -0.59
C GLN A 189 -16.35 -4.41 -0.73
N ASP A 190 -15.28 -3.84 -0.14
CA ASP A 190 -15.00 -2.39 -0.13
C ASP A 190 -13.96 -2.00 -1.19
N ALA A 191 -13.71 -2.87 -2.17
CA ALA A 191 -12.77 -2.59 -3.25
C ALA A 191 -13.35 -1.56 -4.23
N ASP A 192 -12.53 -0.62 -4.68
CA ASP A 192 -12.92 0.28 -5.76
C ASP A 192 -13.09 -0.52 -7.07
N GLN A 193 -14.33 -0.59 -7.55
CA GLN A 193 -14.69 -1.45 -8.67
C GLN A 193 -14.10 -0.97 -9.99
N GLU A 194 -13.90 0.34 -10.16
CA GLU A 194 -13.34 0.90 -11.39
C GLU A 194 -11.86 0.52 -11.49
N MET A 195 -11.08 0.82 -10.46
CA MET A 195 -9.68 0.40 -10.36
C MET A 195 -9.52 -1.13 -10.48
N CYS A 196 -10.39 -1.90 -9.83
CA CYS A 196 -10.34 -3.35 -9.91
C CYS A 196 -10.67 -3.91 -11.29
N ASN A 197 -11.56 -3.27 -12.05
CA ASN A 197 -11.81 -3.65 -13.44
C ASN A 197 -10.57 -3.43 -14.31
N GLU A 198 -9.88 -2.30 -14.15
CA GLU A 198 -8.65 -1.99 -14.87
C GLU A 198 -7.52 -2.97 -14.53
N ILE A 199 -7.28 -3.22 -13.24
CA ILE A 199 -6.28 -4.19 -12.78
C ILE A 199 -6.59 -5.58 -13.32
N ASN A 200 -7.84 -6.05 -13.21
CA ASN A 200 -8.22 -7.37 -13.70
C ASN A 200 -8.16 -7.46 -15.23
N GLN A 201 -8.44 -6.38 -15.95
CA GLN A 201 -8.27 -6.31 -17.40
C GLN A 201 -6.80 -6.44 -17.79
N ALA A 202 -5.89 -5.73 -17.11
CA ALA A 202 -4.46 -5.85 -17.33
C ALA A 202 -3.95 -7.28 -17.04
N ILE A 203 -4.39 -7.88 -15.93
CA ILE A 203 -4.05 -9.27 -15.56
C ILE A 203 -4.54 -10.27 -16.60
N ALA A 204 -5.80 -10.16 -17.02
CA ALA A 204 -6.41 -11.04 -18.01
C ALA A 204 -5.73 -10.93 -19.38
N THR A 205 -5.45 -9.71 -19.83
CA THR A 205 -4.80 -9.44 -21.13
C THR A 205 -3.35 -9.91 -21.12
N GLY A 206 -2.65 -9.73 -20.00
CA GLY A 206 -1.28 -10.21 -19.81
C GLY A 206 -1.17 -11.72 -19.58
N GLY A 207 -2.28 -12.45 -19.48
CA GLY A 207 -2.27 -13.90 -19.26
C GLY A 207 -1.63 -14.31 -17.93
N GLY A 208 -1.57 -13.40 -16.95
CA GLY A 208 -0.88 -13.60 -15.68
C GLY A 208 0.66 -13.53 -15.73
N ASP A 209 1.28 -13.31 -16.88
CA ASP A 209 2.73 -13.05 -16.98
C ASP A 209 3.06 -11.66 -16.41
N PRO A 210 3.86 -11.54 -15.34
CA PRO A 210 4.07 -10.25 -14.68
C PRO A 210 4.57 -9.14 -15.60
N ALA A 211 5.55 -9.42 -16.47
CA ALA A 211 6.08 -8.41 -17.37
C ALA A 211 5.01 -7.90 -18.35
N THR A 212 4.22 -8.83 -18.92
CA THR A 212 3.12 -8.47 -19.82
C THR A 212 2.00 -7.73 -19.08
N VAL A 213 1.66 -8.13 -17.84
CA VAL A 213 0.66 -7.44 -17.02
C VAL A 213 1.05 -5.98 -16.77
N ALA A 214 2.31 -5.71 -16.43
CA ALA A 214 2.78 -4.33 -16.27
C ALA A 214 2.64 -3.51 -17.55
N GLN A 215 3.00 -4.10 -18.70
CA GLN A 215 2.85 -3.46 -20.01
C GLN A 215 1.38 -3.16 -20.37
N GLN A 216 0.43 -3.99 -19.92
CA GLN A 216 -0.99 -3.72 -20.08
C GLN A 216 -1.53 -2.67 -19.10
N LEU A 217 -0.87 -2.48 -17.96
CA LEU A 217 -1.26 -1.47 -16.99
C LEU A 217 -0.93 -0.06 -17.45
N TYR A 218 0.26 0.19 -18.02
CA TYR A 218 0.72 1.55 -18.31
C TYR A 218 -0.25 2.40 -19.15
N PRO A 219 -0.91 1.87 -20.20
CA PRO A 219 -1.92 2.62 -20.94
C PRO A 219 -3.15 3.01 -20.10
N LEU A 220 -3.48 2.24 -19.06
CA LEU A 220 -4.61 2.51 -18.16
C LEU A 220 -4.30 3.62 -17.14
N LEU A 221 -3.01 3.87 -16.86
CA LEU A 221 -2.58 4.93 -15.93
C LEU A 221 -2.66 6.35 -16.54
N ASN A 222 -2.98 6.44 -17.83
CA ASN A 222 -3.07 7.69 -18.59
C ASN A 222 -4.52 8.24 -18.66
N ASN A 223 -5.39 7.82 -17.73
CA ASN A 223 -6.82 8.15 -17.67
C ASN A 223 -7.15 9.35 -16.75
#